data_AF-A0A069P4J3-F1
#
_entry.id   AF-A0A069P4J3-F1
#
_cell.length_a   1.000
_cell.length_b   1.000
_cell.length_c   1.000
_cell.angle_alpha   90.00
_cell.angle_beta   90.00
_cell.angle_gamma   90.00
#
_symmetry.space_group_name_H-M   'P 1'
#
loop_
_entity.id
_entity.type
_entity.pdbx_description
1 polymer ?
#
loop_
_entity_poly.entity_id
_entity_poly.type
_entity_poly.pdbx_seq_one_letter_code
_entity_poly.pdbx_strand_id
1 'polypeptide(L)' 'MTRVIPYRGFEIHVTLTASSDDLYDASFQIIGGSNLGVLGKSGHRIPLRNGPFTERWAFLIAECAGQAAIDVLLGTVNED' A
#
# COMPACT_ATOMS: atom_id res chain seq x y z
N MET A 1 13.73 2.80 -2.99
CA MET A 1 13.67 1.32 -2.92
C MET A 1 12.23 0.87 -3.10
N THR A 2 11.98 -0.31 -3.68
CA THR A 2 10.61 -0.77 -3.97
C THR A 2 10.42 -2.24 -3.61
N ARG A 3 9.22 -2.60 -3.16
CA ARG A 3 8.84 -3.99 -2.89
C ARG A 3 7.39 -4.21 -3.30
N VAL A 4 7.12 -5.35 -3.93
CA VAL A 4 5.76 -5.79 -4.28
C VAL A 4 5.34 -6.89 -3.32
N ILE A 5 4.12 -6.79 -2.80
CA ILE A 5 3.58 -7.70 -1.80
C ILE A 5 2.20 -8.18 -2.29
N PRO A 6 2.05 -9.46 -2.66
CA PRO A 6 0.74 -10.00 -3.04
C PRO A 6 -0.14 -10.17 -1.80
N TYR A 7 -1.40 -9.77 -1.89
CA TYR A 7 -2.39 -9.94 -0.83
C TYR A 7 -3.80 -10.08 -1.42
N ARG A 8 -4.46 -11.23 -1.16
CA ARG A 8 -5.85 -11.51 -1.54
C ARG A 8 -6.22 -11.23 -3.01
N GLY A 9 -5.31 -11.52 -3.94
CA GLY A 9 -5.52 -11.29 -5.38
C GLY A 9 -5.20 -9.87 -5.85
N PHE A 10 -4.70 -9.02 -4.97
CA PHE A 10 -4.13 -7.71 -5.26
C PHE A 10 -2.61 -7.73 -5.06
N GLU A 11 -1.96 -6.68 -5.55
CA GLU A 11 -0.55 -6.38 -5.32
C GLU A 11 -0.43 -5.03 -4.61
N ILE A 12 0.32 -5.00 -3.52
CA ILE A 12 0.71 -3.78 -2.82
C ILE A 12 2.12 -3.42 -3.27
N HIS A 13 2.24 -2.33 -4.02
CA HIS A 13 3.49 -1.77 -4.52
C HIS A 13 3.99 -0.72 -3.55
N VAL A 14 4.94 -1.09 -2.69
CA VAL A 14 5.56 -0.18 -1.71
C VAL A 14 6.74 0.54 -2.35
N THR A 15 6.81 1.85 -2.15
CA THR A 15 7.94 2.70 -2.56
C THR A 15 8.46 3.48 -1.37
N LEU A 16 9.76 3.34 -1.12
CA LEU A 16 10.52 4.10 -0.13
C LEU A 16 11.40 5.13 -0.85
N THR A 17 11.30 6.38 -0.43
CA THR A 17 12.13 7.50 -0.88
C THR A 17 13.04 7.91 0.27
N ALA A 18 14.36 7.94 0.06
CA ALA A 18 15.30 8.36 1.09
C ALA A 18 15.04 9.84 1.44
N SER A 19 14.99 10.12 2.73
CA SER A 19 14.70 11.46 3.29
C SER A 19 15.92 12.03 4.02
N SER A 20 16.58 11.20 4.83
CA SER A 20 17.87 11.47 5.48
C SER A 20 18.62 10.17 5.74
N ASP A 21 19.80 10.22 6.36
CA ASP A 21 20.60 9.02 6.66
C ASP A 21 19.76 7.96 7.40
N ASP A 22 19.63 6.79 6.76
CA ASP A 22 18.85 5.63 7.20
C ASP A 22 17.34 5.88 7.46
N LEU A 23 16.78 6.97 6.94
CA LEU A 23 15.36 7.30 7.09
C LEU A 23 14.68 7.52 5.73
N TYR A 24 13.46 6.98 5.62
CA TYR A 24 12.71 6.88 4.37
C TYR A 24 11.26 7.34 4.54
N ASP A 25 10.81 8.14 3.60
CA ASP A 25 9.39 8.40 3.37
C ASP A 25 8.78 7.19 2.64
N ALA A 26 7.68 6.67 3.17
CA ALA A 26 7.03 5.48 2.64
C ALA A 26 5.75 5.84 1.89
N SER A 27 5.47 5.12 0.81
CA SER A 27 4.22 5.20 0.08
C SER A 27 3.84 3.84 -0.48
N PHE A 28 2.57 3.61 -0.75
CA PHE A 28 2.12 2.37 -1.38
C PHE A 28 1.07 2.63 -2.47
N GLN A 29 0.89 1.66 -3.35
CA GLN A 29 -0.14 1.65 -4.39
C GLN A 29 -0.73 0.24 -4.45
N ILE A 30 -2.04 0.12 -4.68
CA ILE A 30 -2.71 -1.17 -4.82
C ILE A 30 -3.07 -1.39 -6.29
N ILE A 31 -2.67 -2.52 -6.85
CA ILE A 31 -2.96 -2.91 -8.25
C ILE A 31 -3.63 -4.29 -8.23
N GLY A 32 -4.54 -4.55 -9.18
CA GLY A 32 -5.13 -5.88 -9.39
C GLY A 32 -6.51 -6.08 -8.76
N GLY A 33 -6.92 -7.35 -8.66
CA GLY A 33 -8.28 -7.79 -8.37
C GLY A 33 -9.15 -7.94 -9.64
N SER A 34 -9.89 -9.05 -9.75
CA SER A 34 -10.85 -9.30 -10.84
C SER A 34 -12.04 -8.32 -10.86
N ASN A 35 -12.21 -7.51 -9.81
CA ASN A 35 -13.27 -6.49 -9.64
C ASN A 35 -12.76 -5.06 -9.91
N LEU A 36 -12.04 -4.85 -11.01
CA LEU A 36 -11.54 -3.55 -11.48
C LEU A 36 -12.64 -2.48 -11.67
N GLY A 37 -13.93 -2.83 -11.64
CA GLY A 37 -15.06 -1.89 -11.73
C GLY A 37 -15.28 -1.04 -10.47
N VAL A 38 -14.92 -1.54 -9.29
CA VAL A 38 -15.07 -0.80 -8.00
C VAL A 38 -13.86 0.11 -7.75
N LEU A 39 -12.71 -0.24 -8.33
CA LEU A 39 -11.46 0.50 -8.23
C LEU A 39 -11.34 1.55 -9.33
N GLY A 40 -12.36 2.41 -9.45
CA GLY A 40 -12.26 3.64 -10.23
C GLY A 40 -10.94 4.33 -9.93
N LYS A 41 -9.97 4.24 -10.85
CA LYS A 41 -8.66 4.92 -10.77
C LYS A 41 -7.82 4.61 -9.51
N SER A 42 -7.86 3.42 -8.91
CA SER A 42 -7.01 3.11 -7.73
C SER A 42 -5.53 2.85 -8.04
N GLY A 43 -4.98 3.47 -9.09
CA GLY A 43 -3.54 3.50 -9.37
C GLY A 43 -2.82 4.67 -8.68
N HIS A 44 -3.46 5.37 -7.75
CA HIS A 44 -2.83 6.49 -7.09
C HIS A 44 -1.90 6.01 -5.97
N ARG A 45 -0.69 6.56 -5.94
CA ARG A 45 0.28 6.31 -4.88
C ARG A 45 -0.16 7.06 -3.61
N ILE A 46 -0.34 6.33 -2.52
CA ILE A 46 -0.75 6.85 -1.22
C ILE A 46 0.50 7.05 -0.36
N PRO A 47 0.87 8.29 0.00
CA PRO A 47 1.96 8.53 0.94
C PRO A 47 1.53 8.17 2.36
N LEU A 48 2.40 7.47 3.08
CA LEU A 48 2.23 7.25 4.51
C LEU A 48 2.64 8.51 5.27
N ARG A 49 1.85 8.86 6.29
CA ARG A 49 2.11 9.99 7.18
C ARG A 49 2.94 9.55 8.37
N ASN A 50 3.48 10.52 9.10
CA ASN A 50 4.26 10.34 10.34
C ASN A 50 5.60 9.64 10.16
N GLY A 51 6.15 9.67 8.93
CA GLY A 51 7.55 9.35 8.67
C GLY A 51 8.48 10.55 8.88
N PRO A 52 9.75 10.43 8.48
CA PRO A 52 10.35 9.26 7.82
C PRO A 52 10.66 8.11 8.82
N PHE A 53 10.77 6.88 8.31
CA PHE A 53 10.99 5.67 9.10
C PHE A 53 12.32 4.99 8.71
N THR A 54 12.88 4.16 9.59
CA THR A 54 13.95 3.24 9.17
C THR A 54 13.42 2.23 8.15
N GLU A 55 14.29 1.73 7.26
CA GLU A 55 13.88 0.92 6.10
C GLU A 55 12.92 -0.24 6.46
N ARG A 56 13.27 -1.01 7.51
CA ARG A 56 12.45 -2.14 7.99
C ARG A 56 11.07 -1.71 8.46
N TRP A 57 10.98 -0.60 9.20
CA TRP A 57 9.71 -0.05 9.66
C TRP A 57 8.89 0.53 8.52
N ALA A 58 9.56 1.19 7.57
CA ALA A 58 8.92 1.78 6.40
C ALA A 58 8.20 0.71 5.55
N PHE A 59 8.87 -0.43 5.31
CA PHE A 59 8.24 -1.55 4.60
C PHE A 59 7.11 -2.20 5.41
N LEU A 60 7.31 -2.43 6.71
CA LEU A 60 6.29 -3.08 7.56
C LEU A 60 5.00 -2.26 7.63
N ILE A 61 5.11 -0.95 7.88
CA ILE A 61 3.93 -0.06 8.00
C ILE A 61 3.22 0.03 6.64
N ALA A 62 3.95 0.12 5.54
CA ALA A 62 3.36 0.16 4.20
C ALA A 62 2.62 -1.14 3.85
N GLU A 63 3.18 -2.29 4.21
CA GLU A 63 2.53 -3.59 4.06
C GLU A 63 1.23 -3.66 4.86
N CYS A 64 1.28 -3.35 6.16
CA CYS A 64 0.09 -3.37 7.02
C CYS A 64 -1.00 -2.41 6.56
N ALA A 65 -0.63 -1.18 6.14
CA ALA A 65 -1.57 -0.20 5.63
C ALA A 65 -2.22 -0.65 4.32
N GLY A 66 -1.45 -1.23 3.40
CA GLY A 66 -1.97 -1.77 2.14
C GLY A 66 -2.92 -2.94 2.35
N GLN A 67 -2.58 -3.87 3.26
CA GLN A 67 -3.44 -5.00 3.62
C GLN A 67 -4.76 -4.53 4.25
N ALA A 68 -4.69 -3.60 5.20
CA ALA A 68 -5.88 -3.03 5.83
C ALA A 68 -6.78 -2.30 4.82
N ALA A 69 -6.20 -1.55 3.87
CA ALA A 69 -6.96 -0.90 2.81
C ALA A 69 -7.67 -1.91 1.90
N ILE A 70 -7.00 -3.02 1.53
CA ILE A 70 -7.62 -4.11 0.76
C ILE A 70 -8.74 -4.77 1.56
N ASP A 71 -8.55 -5.00 2.86
CA ASP A 71 -9.58 -5.63 3.69
C ASP A 71 -10.83 -4.75 3.85
N VAL A 72 -10.66 -3.43 3.95
CA VAL A 72 -11.79 -2.49 3.89
C VAL A 72 -12.48 -2.56 2.54
N LEU A 73 -11.74 -2.54 1.44
CA LEU A 73 -12.31 -2.65 0.08
C LEU A 73 -13.14 -3.93 -0.07
N LEU A 74 -12.60 -5.07 0.34
CA LEU A 74 -13.30 -6.36 0.27
C LEU A 74 -14.49 -6.44 1.24
N GLY A 75 -14.41 -5.80 2.41
CA GLY A 75 -15.52 -5.68 3.35
C GLY A 75 -16.69 -4.86 2.81
N THR A 76 -16.42 -3.79 2.06
CA THR A 76 -17.45 -2.96 1.40
C THR A 76 -18.09 -3.61 0.16
N VAL A 77 -17.44 -4.61 -0.44
CA VAL A 77 -17.98 -5.35 -1.59
C VAL A 77 -19.01 -6.42 -1.17
N ASN A 78 -19.13 -6.69 0.13
CA ASN A 78 -20.09 -7.64 0.72
C ASN A 78 -21.30 -6.96 1.38
N GLU A 79 -21.83 -5.88 0.79
CA GLU A 79 -23.17 -5.39 1.13
C GLU A 79 -24.11 -5.69 -0.05
N ASP A 80 -25.11 -6.53 0.24
CA ASP A 80 -26.16 -7.02 -0.68
C ASP A 80 -26.99 -5.91 -1.34
#